data_AF-A6DNV7-F1
#
_entry.id   AF-A6DNV7-F1
#
_cell.length_a   1.000
_cell.length_b   1.000
_cell.length_c   1.000
_cell.angle_alpha   90.00
_cell.angle_beta   90.00
_cell.angle_gamma   90.00
#
_symmetry.space_group_name_H-M   'P 1'
#
loop_
_entity.id
_entity.type
_entity.pdbx_description
1 polymer ?
#
loop_
_entity_poly.entity_id
_entity_poly.type
_entity_poly.pdbx_seq_one_letter_code
_entity_poly.pdbx_strand_id
1 'polypeptide(L)'
;MRKFICLLIIGAYQLSACVNSTYSRLDEKRVTNELAYIVMGQFAHRSTEFYRFQEKKAQASLSEDENNFSAHNDLAVAYIKLGRYQDAEKELQKNEDLYPGKYETAANLGVLYKKKENFVQAAKYIEKSLQIKAGGHMGLGDYYLKMCESLAKEDLTINFLGVAYDAEPQVNADVANKEYLISLIKNDYMFADAYLILGDVFFVEGEYQLAALAYGRAYDLGVPISIFSKINLLRDKWHANKKAGEVVEDKIRISRSIRKPLGQADAWVSEFKRVDAELIKKMGEAQSIDAVLQEMEKQGIKRELPLTVGVFKGYRVDPGAIFFWVWISVIAIIVFLIIRKRIKKNKKEAAVNEQ
;
A
#
# COMPACT_ATOMS: atom_id res chain seq x y z
N MET A 1 7.98 23.66 59.65
CA MET A 1 9.03 23.63 58.61
C MET A 1 8.83 22.42 57.71
N ARG A 2 8.92 22.63 56.40
CA ARG A 2 8.74 21.67 55.30
C ARG A 2 9.52 20.36 55.49
N LYS A 3 8.91 19.20 55.15
CA LYS A 3 9.20 18.46 53.90
C LYS A 3 8.25 17.25 53.75
N PHE A 4 7.57 17.24 52.61
CA PHE A 4 6.89 16.11 51.97
C PHE A 4 7.82 14.89 51.84
N ILE A 5 7.30 13.68 52.08
CA ILE A 5 7.64 12.50 51.26
C ILE A 5 6.35 11.70 51.02
N CYS A 6 5.87 11.77 49.78
CA CYS A 6 4.90 10.86 49.19
C CYS A 6 5.48 9.45 49.16
N LEU A 7 4.78 8.47 49.75
CA LEU A 7 5.00 7.06 49.42
C LEU A 7 4.09 6.71 48.24
N LEU A 8 4.76 6.45 47.13
CA LEU A 8 4.24 6.23 45.79
C LEU A 8 3.22 5.09 45.73
N ILE A 9 2.16 5.41 45.02
CA ILE A 9 1.10 4.55 44.49
C ILE A 9 1.73 3.34 43.80
N ILE A 10 1.33 2.13 44.24
CA ILE A 10 1.51 0.89 43.48
C ILE A 10 0.54 0.97 42.30
N GLY A 11 1.07 1.40 41.15
CA GLY A 11 0.27 1.56 39.93
C GLY A 11 1.13 1.96 38.73
N ALA A 12 1.73 0.96 38.07
CA ALA A 12 2.16 1.01 36.67
C ALA A 12 2.25 -0.44 36.20
N TYR A 13 1.17 -1.02 35.69
CA TYR A 13 0.77 -1.02 34.29
C TYR A 13 1.79 -1.68 33.35
N GLN A 14 1.32 -2.76 32.73
CA GLN A 14 1.61 -3.22 31.37
C GLN A 14 3.02 -3.72 31.01
N LEU A 15 3.02 -5.01 30.68
CA LEU A 15 3.56 -5.59 29.44
C LEU A 15 5.05 -5.38 29.19
N SER A 16 5.78 -6.47 29.39
CA SER A 16 7.00 -6.79 28.67
C SER A 16 6.78 -6.68 27.15
N ALA A 17 6.98 -5.48 26.61
CA ALA A 17 7.10 -5.18 25.20
C ALA A 17 8.53 -4.68 24.93
N CYS A 18 9.23 -5.43 24.09
CA CYS A 18 10.31 -5.08 23.17
C CYS A 18 11.46 -4.14 23.62
N VAL A 19 12.67 -4.59 23.27
CA VAL A 19 13.90 -3.79 23.12
C VAL A 19 13.57 -2.36 22.68
N ASN A 20 14.00 -1.41 23.50
CA ASN A 20 13.77 0.02 23.34
C ASN A 20 14.54 0.53 22.10
N SER A 21 13.91 0.43 20.92
CA SER A 21 14.40 1.08 19.70
C SER A 21 14.05 2.56 19.76
N THR A 22 14.93 3.43 19.27
CA THR A 22 14.65 4.87 19.13
C THR A 22 13.82 5.20 17.89
N TYR A 23 13.11 4.21 17.32
CA TYR A 23 12.19 4.39 16.21
C TYR A 23 10.75 4.12 16.63
N SER A 24 10.02 5.20 16.74
CA SER A 24 8.59 5.20 16.97
C SER A 24 7.84 5.12 15.65
N ARG A 25 6.55 4.75 15.71
CA ARG A 25 5.62 4.93 14.58
C ARG A 25 5.63 6.36 14.01
N LEU A 26 5.99 7.37 14.83
CA LEU A 26 6.12 8.75 14.35
C LEU A 26 7.28 8.92 13.38
N ASP A 27 8.37 8.20 13.60
CA ASP A 27 9.55 8.24 12.73
C ASP A 27 9.27 7.50 11.42
N GLU A 28 8.52 6.41 11.48
CA GLU A 28 7.99 5.69 10.31
C GLU A 28 7.05 6.53 9.47
N LYS A 29 6.14 7.26 10.13
CA LYS A 29 5.30 8.26 9.51
C LYS A 29 6.10 9.37 8.79
N ARG A 30 7.29 9.73 9.27
CA ARG A 30 8.11 10.77 8.62
C ARG A 30 8.84 10.30 7.36
N VAL A 31 9.16 9.01 7.25
CA VAL A 31 9.83 8.46 6.05
C VAL A 31 8.85 7.88 5.03
N THR A 32 7.62 7.61 5.45
CA THR A 32 6.54 7.15 4.56
C THR A 32 5.89 8.36 3.89
N ASN A 33 5.87 8.41 2.55
CA ASN A 33 5.25 9.50 1.78
C ASN A 33 3.90 9.08 1.17
N GLU A 34 3.25 9.98 0.41
CA GLU A 34 1.94 9.73 -0.22
C GLU A 34 1.92 8.50 -1.15
N LEU A 35 3.07 8.11 -1.73
CA LEU A 35 3.17 6.92 -2.59
C LEU A 35 2.91 5.63 -1.81
N ALA A 36 3.16 5.60 -0.51
CA ALA A 36 2.84 4.45 0.31
C ALA A 36 1.35 4.13 0.29
N TYR A 37 0.48 5.15 0.30
CA TYR A 37 -0.95 4.94 0.17
C TYR A 37 -1.33 4.36 -1.20
N ILE A 38 -0.67 4.81 -2.26
CA ILE A 38 -0.89 4.28 -3.61
C ILE A 38 -0.46 2.82 -3.68
N VAL A 39 0.73 2.50 -3.14
CA VAL A 39 1.26 1.14 -3.09
C VAL A 39 0.32 0.22 -2.31
N MET A 40 -0.25 0.69 -1.20
CA MET A 40 -1.18 -0.09 -0.39
C MET A 40 -2.63 -0.08 -0.89
N GLY A 41 -2.93 0.60 -1.99
CA GLY A 41 -4.30 0.68 -2.52
C GLY A 41 -5.24 1.58 -1.70
N GLN A 42 -4.72 2.39 -0.78
CA GLN A 42 -5.49 3.27 0.08
C GLN A 42 -5.76 4.63 -0.58
N PHE A 43 -6.51 4.64 -1.68
CA PHE A 43 -6.91 5.86 -2.39
C PHE A 43 -8.36 5.81 -2.85
N ALA A 44 -8.90 6.94 -3.30
CA ALA A 44 -10.32 7.06 -3.59
C ALA A 44 -10.78 6.12 -4.72
N HIS A 45 -11.69 5.20 -4.39
CA HIS A 45 -12.43 4.39 -5.35
C HIS A 45 -13.90 4.77 -5.28
N ARG A 46 -14.47 5.25 -6.39
CA ARG A 46 -15.88 5.67 -6.41
C ARG A 46 -16.83 4.52 -6.06
N SER A 47 -17.93 4.85 -5.42
CA SER A 47 -18.97 3.92 -5.01
C SER A 47 -19.77 3.38 -6.19
N THR A 48 -20.51 2.28 -5.99
CA THR A 48 -21.50 1.78 -6.96
C THR A 48 -22.57 2.84 -7.25
N GLU A 49 -22.97 3.61 -6.23
CA GLU A 49 -23.97 4.68 -6.37
C GLU A 49 -23.47 5.81 -7.27
N PHE A 50 -22.17 6.13 -7.25
CA PHE A 50 -21.58 7.06 -8.20
C PHE A 50 -21.78 6.59 -9.65
N TYR A 51 -21.47 5.33 -9.95
CA TYR A 51 -21.63 4.82 -11.31
C TYR A 51 -23.09 4.68 -11.74
N ARG A 52 -24.03 4.42 -10.81
CA ARG A 52 -25.47 4.49 -11.08
C ARG A 52 -25.94 5.91 -11.37
N PHE A 53 -25.40 6.89 -10.65
CA PHE A 53 -25.67 8.31 -10.94
C PHE A 53 -25.14 8.69 -12.32
N GLN A 54 -23.93 8.27 -12.69
CA GLN A 54 -23.36 8.50 -14.02
C GLN A 54 -24.18 7.83 -15.13
N GLU A 55 -24.66 6.59 -14.91
CA GLU A 55 -25.59 5.91 -15.83
C GLU A 55 -26.85 6.75 -16.08
N LYS A 56 -27.52 7.20 -15.02
CA LYS A 56 -28.74 8.01 -15.13
C LYS A 56 -28.49 9.33 -15.86
N LYS A 57 -27.36 9.99 -15.57
CA LYS A 57 -26.97 11.24 -16.24
C LYS A 57 -26.76 11.02 -17.74
N ALA A 58 -26.03 9.97 -18.12
CA ALA A 58 -25.78 9.66 -19.52
C ALA A 58 -27.07 9.28 -20.27
N GLN A 59 -27.98 8.53 -19.65
CA GLN A 59 -29.30 8.21 -20.20
C GLN A 59 -30.18 9.45 -20.43
N ALA A 60 -30.11 10.44 -19.53
CA ALA A 60 -30.81 11.70 -19.71
C ALA A 60 -30.26 12.46 -20.94
N SER A 61 -28.93 12.53 -21.10
CA SER A 61 -28.31 13.13 -22.28
C SER A 61 -28.67 12.40 -23.58
N LEU A 62 -28.77 11.06 -23.56
CA LEU A 62 -29.23 10.29 -24.73
C LEU A 62 -30.72 10.46 -25.04
N SER A 63 -31.53 10.86 -24.07
CA SER A 63 -32.93 11.21 -24.31
C SER A 63 -33.08 12.54 -25.03
N GLU A 64 -32.08 13.42 -24.92
CA GLU A 64 -32.02 14.72 -25.61
C GLU A 64 -31.38 14.59 -26.99
N ASP A 65 -30.32 13.79 -27.12
CA ASP A 65 -29.63 13.47 -28.36
C ASP A 65 -29.22 11.99 -28.35
N GLU A 66 -29.97 11.16 -29.07
CA GLU A 66 -29.77 9.71 -29.11
C GLU A 66 -28.44 9.28 -29.72
N ASN A 67 -27.76 10.20 -30.44
CA ASN A 67 -26.48 9.95 -31.08
C ASN A 67 -25.32 10.61 -30.31
N ASN A 68 -25.52 11.13 -29.09
CA ASN A 68 -24.48 11.86 -28.38
C ASN A 68 -23.27 10.97 -28.03
N PHE A 69 -22.15 11.20 -28.72
CA PHE A 69 -20.90 10.44 -28.56
C PHE A 69 -20.42 10.33 -27.10
N SER A 70 -20.41 11.47 -26.40
CA SER A 70 -19.91 11.54 -25.02
C SER A 70 -20.84 10.78 -24.07
N ALA A 71 -22.16 10.86 -24.30
CA ALA A 71 -23.14 10.17 -23.47
C ALA A 71 -23.05 8.64 -23.64
N HIS A 72 -22.88 8.12 -24.86
CA HIS A 72 -22.60 6.69 -25.07
C HIS A 72 -21.32 6.23 -24.37
N ASN A 73 -20.24 7.04 -24.42
CA ASN A 73 -18.99 6.73 -23.73
C ASN A 73 -19.17 6.70 -22.21
N ASP A 74 -19.81 7.73 -21.65
CA ASP A 74 -20.06 7.82 -20.21
C ASP A 74 -20.94 6.66 -19.72
N LEU A 75 -21.97 6.30 -20.51
CA LEU A 75 -22.84 5.16 -20.23
C LEU A 75 -22.06 3.83 -20.27
N ALA A 76 -21.20 3.64 -21.28
CA ALA A 76 -20.34 2.47 -21.36
C ALA A 76 -19.37 2.36 -20.19
N VAL A 77 -18.74 3.47 -19.77
CA VAL A 77 -17.85 3.51 -18.61
C VAL A 77 -18.62 3.16 -17.32
N ALA A 78 -19.83 3.70 -17.14
CA ALA A 78 -20.69 3.34 -16.03
C ALA A 78 -21.02 1.83 -16.04
N TYR A 79 -21.40 1.28 -17.19
CA TYR A 79 -21.66 -0.15 -17.38
C TYR A 79 -20.44 -1.02 -17.08
N ILE A 80 -19.24 -0.66 -17.56
CA ILE A 80 -17.99 -1.36 -17.22
C ILE A 80 -17.78 -1.39 -15.71
N LYS A 81 -17.96 -0.26 -15.03
CA LYS A 81 -17.74 -0.13 -13.58
C LYS A 81 -18.81 -0.82 -12.75
N LEU A 82 -20.00 -1.01 -13.31
CA LEU A 82 -21.10 -1.79 -12.73
C LEU A 82 -21.07 -3.28 -13.09
N GLY A 83 -20.09 -3.74 -13.89
CA GLY A 83 -19.98 -5.13 -14.33
C GLY A 83 -20.95 -5.53 -15.46
N ARG A 84 -21.64 -4.58 -16.07
CA ARG A 84 -22.59 -4.78 -17.18
C ARG A 84 -21.88 -4.74 -18.53
N TYR A 85 -20.96 -5.69 -18.75
CA TYR A 85 -20.03 -5.64 -19.88
C TYR A 85 -20.71 -5.72 -21.26
N GLN A 86 -21.78 -6.50 -21.39
CA GLN A 86 -22.51 -6.62 -22.66
C GLN A 86 -23.23 -5.31 -23.03
N ASP A 87 -23.76 -4.59 -22.04
CA ASP A 87 -24.41 -3.31 -22.28
C ASP A 87 -23.35 -2.25 -22.65
N ALA A 88 -22.19 -2.26 -21.98
CA ALA A 88 -21.07 -1.39 -22.35
C ALA A 88 -20.59 -1.61 -23.79
N GLU A 89 -20.51 -2.88 -24.22
CA GLU A 89 -20.11 -3.25 -25.59
C GLU A 89 -21.06 -2.67 -26.63
N LYS A 90 -22.37 -2.73 -26.39
CA LYS A 90 -23.39 -2.18 -27.29
C LYS A 90 -23.24 -0.66 -27.44
N GLU A 91 -23.08 0.06 -26.34
CA GLU A 91 -22.94 1.52 -26.39
C GLU A 91 -21.63 1.95 -27.08
N LEU A 92 -20.53 1.21 -26.87
CA LEU A 92 -19.29 1.48 -27.59
C LEU A 92 -19.37 1.12 -29.08
N GLN A 93 -20.08 0.05 -29.44
CA GLN A 93 -20.29 -0.30 -30.84
C GLN A 93 -21.15 0.75 -31.56
N LYS A 94 -22.19 1.29 -30.91
CA LYS A 94 -22.92 2.45 -31.46
C LYS A 94 -21.99 3.63 -31.73
N ASN A 95 -21.09 3.93 -30.80
CA ASN A 95 -20.09 4.98 -31.01
C ASN A 95 -19.13 4.69 -32.17
N GLU A 96 -18.73 3.43 -32.37
CA GLU A 96 -17.91 3.03 -33.51
C GLU A 96 -18.67 3.17 -34.84
N ASP A 97 -19.97 2.88 -34.85
CA ASP A 97 -20.83 2.97 -36.04
C ASP A 97 -21.16 4.43 -36.40
N LEU A 98 -21.51 5.25 -35.41
CA LEU A 98 -21.87 6.66 -35.59
C LEU A 98 -20.63 7.56 -35.81
N TYR A 99 -19.54 7.26 -35.12
CA TYR A 99 -18.31 8.05 -35.11
C TYR A 99 -17.08 7.17 -35.31
N PRO A 100 -16.89 6.64 -36.53
CA PRO A 100 -15.75 5.77 -36.82
C PRO A 100 -14.42 6.51 -36.64
N GLY A 101 -13.38 5.78 -36.24
CA GLY A 101 -12.02 6.31 -36.13
C GLY A 101 -11.75 7.20 -34.91
N LYS A 102 -12.59 7.12 -33.86
CA LYS A 102 -12.33 7.79 -32.58
C LYS A 102 -11.43 6.95 -31.68
N TYR A 103 -10.30 7.52 -31.25
CA TYR A 103 -9.36 6.81 -30.39
C TYR A 103 -9.98 6.48 -29.02
N GLU A 104 -10.90 7.31 -28.52
CA GLU A 104 -11.60 7.11 -27.24
C GLU A 104 -12.46 5.85 -27.27
N THR A 105 -13.21 5.62 -28.35
CA THR A 105 -14.03 4.41 -28.52
C THR A 105 -13.15 3.17 -28.52
N ALA A 106 -12.06 3.17 -29.30
CA ALA A 106 -11.11 2.07 -29.33
C ALA A 106 -10.43 1.85 -27.97
N ALA A 107 -10.06 2.91 -27.25
CA ALA A 107 -9.49 2.80 -25.91
C ALA A 107 -10.48 2.20 -24.90
N ASN A 108 -11.74 2.65 -24.93
CA ASN A 108 -12.79 2.14 -24.05
C ASN A 108 -13.15 0.68 -24.36
N LEU A 109 -13.15 0.28 -25.64
CA LEU A 109 -13.29 -1.13 -26.03
C LEU A 109 -12.12 -1.96 -25.51
N GLY A 110 -10.88 -1.44 -25.61
CA GLY A 110 -9.70 -2.09 -25.03
C GLY A 110 -9.83 -2.31 -23.52
N VAL A 111 -10.28 -1.30 -22.78
CA VAL A 111 -10.55 -1.40 -21.34
C VAL A 111 -11.69 -2.39 -21.04
N LEU A 112 -12.77 -2.36 -21.81
CA LEU A 112 -13.90 -3.28 -21.68
C LEU A 112 -13.45 -4.73 -21.85
N TYR A 113 -12.75 -5.05 -22.94
CA TYR A 113 -12.28 -6.41 -23.19
C TYR A 113 -11.27 -6.87 -22.13
N LYS A 114 -10.43 -5.98 -21.61
CA LYS A 114 -9.58 -6.29 -20.46
C LYS A 114 -10.41 -6.66 -19.23
N LYS A 115 -11.50 -5.94 -18.95
CA LYS A 115 -12.42 -6.26 -17.84
C LYS A 115 -13.23 -7.53 -18.05
N LYS A 116 -13.42 -7.95 -19.31
CA LYS A 116 -13.94 -9.27 -19.70
C LYS A 116 -12.85 -10.35 -19.69
N GLU A 117 -11.62 -10.04 -19.27
CA GLU A 117 -10.44 -10.92 -19.30
C GLU A 117 -10.09 -11.45 -20.71
N ASN A 118 -10.62 -10.82 -21.76
CA ASN A 118 -10.26 -11.10 -23.15
C ASN A 118 -9.09 -10.21 -23.54
N PHE A 119 -7.89 -10.58 -23.07
CA PHE A 119 -6.69 -9.77 -23.23
C PHE A 119 -6.22 -9.64 -24.68
N VAL A 120 -6.51 -10.63 -25.53
CA VAL A 120 -6.21 -10.58 -26.98
C VAL A 120 -7.01 -9.48 -27.67
N GLN A 121 -8.33 -9.41 -27.44
CA GLN A 121 -9.14 -8.32 -27.98
C GLN A 121 -8.79 -6.98 -27.33
N ALA A 122 -8.48 -6.98 -26.03
CA ALA A 122 -8.04 -5.78 -25.33
C ALA A 122 -6.81 -5.17 -26.01
N ALA A 123 -5.77 -5.96 -26.23
CA ALA A 123 -4.54 -5.53 -26.92
C ALA A 123 -4.85 -4.98 -28.32
N LYS A 124 -5.65 -5.70 -29.12
CA LYS A 124 -6.05 -5.26 -30.46
C LYS A 124 -6.72 -3.88 -30.47
N TYR A 125 -7.64 -3.63 -29.55
CA TYR A 125 -8.35 -2.34 -29.48
C TYR A 125 -7.47 -1.21 -28.91
N ILE A 126 -6.59 -1.51 -27.95
CA ILE A 126 -5.59 -0.55 -27.49
C ILE A 126 -4.62 -0.18 -28.63
N GLU A 127 -4.15 -1.17 -29.41
CA GLU A 127 -3.32 -0.94 -30.60
C GLU A 127 -4.05 -0.08 -31.63
N LYS A 128 -5.32 -0.37 -31.93
CA LYS A 128 -6.15 0.49 -32.80
C LYS A 128 -6.23 1.93 -32.29
N SER A 129 -6.41 2.12 -30.97
CA SER A 129 -6.42 3.46 -30.36
C SER A 129 -5.09 4.19 -30.55
N LEU A 130 -3.97 3.49 -30.35
CA LEU A 130 -2.61 4.00 -30.53
C LEU A 130 -2.30 4.37 -32.00
N GLN A 131 -2.84 3.63 -32.97
CA GLN A 131 -2.72 3.96 -34.39
C GLN A 131 -3.44 5.28 -34.75
N ILE A 132 -4.54 5.60 -34.07
CA ILE A 132 -5.29 6.84 -34.27
C ILE A 132 -4.61 8.01 -33.53
N LYS A 133 -4.16 7.76 -32.29
CA LYS A 133 -3.50 8.76 -31.45
C LYS A 133 -2.29 8.13 -30.75
N ALA A 134 -1.09 8.48 -31.23
CA ALA A 134 0.16 8.05 -30.62
C ALA A 134 0.21 8.41 -29.12
N GLY A 135 0.65 7.46 -28.29
CA GLY A 135 0.64 7.57 -26.82
C GLY A 135 -0.74 7.39 -26.17
N GLY A 136 -1.83 7.40 -26.94
CA GLY A 136 -3.19 7.16 -26.46
C GLY A 136 -3.69 8.22 -25.46
N HIS A 137 -4.53 7.79 -24.52
CA HIS A 137 -5.01 8.64 -23.44
C HIS A 137 -3.94 8.78 -22.33
N MET A 138 -3.56 10.01 -21.98
CA MET A 138 -2.54 10.35 -20.97
C MET A 138 -1.10 9.85 -21.25
N GLY A 139 -0.79 9.37 -22.47
CA GLY A 139 0.55 8.85 -22.81
C GLY A 139 0.82 7.41 -22.35
N LEU A 140 -0.19 6.73 -21.80
CA LEU A 140 -0.05 5.40 -21.19
C LEU A 140 -0.35 4.25 -22.15
N GLY A 141 -0.74 4.53 -23.39
CA GLY A 141 -1.27 3.50 -24.30
C GLY A 141 -0.31 2.32 -24.48
N ASP A 142 1.00 2.58 -24.63
CA ASP A 142 2.03 1.54 -24.76
C ASP A 142 2.11 0.64 -23.52
N TYR A 143 1.95 1.20 -22.31
CA TYR A 143 1.93 0.43 -21.06
C TYR A 143 0.69 -0.45 -20.97
N TYR A 144 -0.47 0.08 -21.36
CA TYR A 144 -1.70 -0.70 -21.42
C TYR A 144 -1.64 -1.82 -22.47
N LEU A 145 -1.04 -1.56 -23.63
CA LEU A 145 -0.84 -2.56 -24.67
C LEU A 145 0.04 -3.70 -24.15
N LYS A 146 1.23 -3.38 -23.64
CA LYS A 146 2.17 -4.34 -23.06
C LYS A 146 1.55 -5.14 -21.91
N MET A 147 0.78 -4.50 -21.03
CA MET A 147 0.03 -5.18 -19.97
C MET A 147 -0.95 -6.20 -20.56
N CYS A 148 -1.79 -5.81 -21.51
CA CYS A 148 -2.74 -6.73 -22.14
C CYS A 148 -2.04 -7.87 -22.90
N GLU A 149 -0.96 -7.59 -23.63
CA GLU A 149 -0.17 -8.62 -24.32
C GLU A 149 0.48 -9.60 -23.34
N SER A 150 1.03 -9.11 -22.24
CA SER A 150 1.62 -9.94 -21.18
C SER A 150 0.57 -10.84 -20.55
N LEU A 151 -0.60 -10.28 -20.21
CA LEU A 151 -1.72 -11.03 -19.65
C LEU A 151 -2.29 -12.06 -20.64
N ALA A 152 -2.22 -11.79 -21.95
CA ALA A 152 -2.63 -12.75 -22.98
C ALA A 152 -1.63 -13.90 -23.18
N LYS A 153 -0.33 -13.66 -22.93
CA LYS A 153 0.73 -14.67 -23.11
C LYS A 153 0.90 -15.60 -21.91
N GLU A 154 0.52 -15.14 -20.71
CA GLU A 154 0.70 -15.88 -19.45
C GLU A 154 2.16 -16.35 -19.22
N ASP A 155 3.14 -15.58 -19.73
CA ASP A 155 4.56 -15.87 -19.54
C ASP A 155 4.98 -15.48 -18.12
N LEU A 156 5.37 -16.48 -17.31
CA LEU A 156 5.81 -16.28 -15.92
C LEU A 156 7.33 -16.09 -15.78
N THR A 157 8.06 -15.95 -16.89
CA THR A 157 9.52 -15.75 -16.88
C THR A 157 9.92 -14.28 -16.93
N ILE A 158 9.10 -13.45 -17.59
CA ILE A 158 9.31 -12.01 -17.76
C ILE A 158 8.06 -11.22 -17.31
N ASN A 159 8.27 -10.00 -16.82
CA ASN A 159 7.20 -9.07 -16.54
C ASN A 159 6.68 -8.39 -17.82
N PHE A 160 5.63 -7.57 -17.70
CA PHE A 160 5.02 -6.89 -18.85
C PHE A 160 5.93 -5.91 -19.61
N LEU A 161 7.07 -5.49 -19.05
CA LEU A 161 8.07 -4.69 -19.76
C LEU A 161 9.11 -5.55 -20.50
N GLY A 162 8.97 -6.88 -20.46
CA GLY A 162 9.86 -7.84 -21.11
C GLY A 162 11.13 -8.15 -20.32
N VAL A 163 11.15 -7.81 -19.02
CA VAL A 163 12.32 -8.03 -18.15
C VAL A 163 12.09 -9.25 -17.27
N ALA A 164 13.10 -10.12 -17.15
CA ALA A 164 13.02 -11.31 -16.30
C ALA A 164 12.69 -10.95 -14.85
N TYR A 165 11.82 -11.75 -14.21
CA TYR A 165 11.38 -11.48 -12.83
C TYR A 165 12.53 -11.49 -11.80
N ASP A 166 13.61 -12.21 -12.07
CA ASP A 166 14.80 -12.32 -11.22
C ASP A 166 15.94 -11.36 -11.63
N ALA A 167 15.75 -10.53 -12.66
CA ALA A 167 16.74 -9.55 -13.10
C ALA A 167 17.07 -8.55 -11.98
N GLU A 168 18.27 -7.98 -12.04
CA GLU A 168 18.68 -6.91 -11.12
C GLU A 168 17.71 -5.71 -11.21
N PRO A 169 17.36 -5.05 -10.08
CA PRO A 169 16.41 -3.94 -10.07
C PRO A 169 16.71 -2.81 -11.08
N GLN A 170 18.00 -2.56 -11.34
CA GLN A 170 18.42 -1.53 -12.29
C GLN A 170 17.83 -1.75 -13.69
N VAL A 171 17.70 -3.01 -14.15
CA VAL A 171 17.19 -3.33 -15.50
C VAL A 171 15.76 -2.83 -15.68
N ASN A 172 14.91 -3.03 -14.67
CA ASN A 172 13.54 -2.52 -14.69
C ASN A 172 13.52 -0.99 -14.53
N ALA A 173 14.35 -0.43 -13.67
CA ALA A 173 14.41 1.00 -13.44
C ALA A 173 14.84 1.80 -14.70
N ASP A 174 15.72 1.22 -15.53
CA ASP A 174 16.22 1.85 -16.76
C ASP A 174 15.15 1.97 -17.86
N VAL A 175 14.20 1.04 -17.90
CA VAL A 175 13.16 0.99 -18.95
C VAL A 175 11.80 1.50 -18.47
N ALA A 176 11.62 1.64 -17.15
CA ALA A 176 10.34 2.02 -16.57
C ALA A 176 10.15 3.54 -16.46
N ASN A 177 8.96 4.00 -16.81
CA ASN A 177 8.46 5.31 -16.40
C ASN A 177 7.65 5.18 -15.10
N LYS A 178 8.19 5.75 -14.01
CA LYS A 178 7.58 5.71 -12.67
C LYS A 178 6.17 6.31 -12.61
N GLU A 179 5.94 7.46 -13.24
CA GLU A 179 4.64 8.13 -13.23
C GLU A 179 3.58 7.31 -13.99
N TYR A 180 4.01 6.59 -15.02
CA TYR A 180 3.14 5.70 -15.78
C TYR A 180 2.75 4.46 -14.96
N LEU A 181 3.68 3.88 -14.20
CA LEU A 181 3.39 2.81 -13.25
C LEU A 181 2.40 3.26 -12.16
N ILE A 182 2.63 4.44 -11.57
CA ILE A 182 1.73 5.01 -10.56
C ILE A 182 0.32 5.22 -11.13
N SER A 183 0.23 5.76 -12.35
CA SER A 183 -1.05 5.98 -13.02
C SER A 183 -1.74 4.66 -13.38
N LEU A 184 -0.98 3.65 -13.83
CA LEU A 184 -1.47 2.31 -14.10
C LEU A 184 -2.04 1.66 -12.83
N ILE A 185 -1.34 1.76 -11.69
CA ILE A 185 -1.80 1.30 -10.38
C ILE A 185 -3.09 1.99 -9.96
N LYS A 186 -3.21 3.31 -10.14
CA LYS A 186 -4.44 4.04 -9.80
C LYS A 186 -5.65 3.54 -10.60
N ASN A 187 -5.43 3.11 -11.83
CA ASN A 187 -6.48 2.61 -12.72
C ASN A 187 -6.74 1.10 -12.57
N ASP A 188 -5.71 0.33 -12.23
CA ASP A 188 -5.76 -1.11 -11.99
C ASP A 188 -4.80 -1.55 -10.87
N TYR A 189 -5.25 -1.34 -9.63
CA TYR A 189 -4.50 -1.61 -8.40
C TYR A 189 -4.36 -3.10 -8.05
N MET A 190 -4.80 -3.97 -8.95
CA MET A 190 -4.64 -5.42 -8.86
C MET A 190 -3.56 -5.95 -9.83
N PHE A 191 -2.97 -5.09 -10.67
CA PHE A 191 -1.94 -5.51 -11.61
C PHE A 191 -0.57 -5.64 -10.92
N ALA A 192 -0.17 -6.89 -10.66
CA ALA A 192 0.93 -7.24 -9.78
C ALA A 192 2.31 -6.74 -10.27
N ASP A 193 2.59 -6.84 -11.57
CA ASP A 193 3.87 -6.44 -12.15
C ASP A 193 4.19 -4.95 -11.96
N ALA A 194 3.16 -4.09 -11.99
CA ALA A 194 3.37 -2.67 -11.79
C ALA A 194 3.99 -2.38 -10.42
N TYR A 195 3.60 -3.13 -9.39
CA TYR A 195 4.18 -3.02 -8.05
C TYR A 195 5.59 -3.58 -7.97
N LEU A 196 5.88 -4.69 -8.66
CA LEU A 196 7.22 -5.24 -8.73
C LEU A 196 8.20 -4.22 -9.32
N ILE A 197 7.87 -3.70 -10.50
CA ILE A 197 8.73 -2.77 -11.24
C ILE A 197 8.83 -1.44 -10.48
N LEU A 198 7.75 -0.97 -9.88
CA LEU A 198 7.79 0.22 -9.03
C LEU A 198 8.68 -0.01 -7.79
N GLY A 199 8.71 -1.23 -7.24
CA GLY A 199 9.64 -1.62 -6.18
C GLY A 199 11.10 -1.57 -6.63
N ASP A 200 11.40 -2.02 -7.85
CA ASP A 200 12.73 -1.92 -8.45
C ASP A 200 13.16 -0.46 -8.64
N VAL A 201 12.26 0.39 -9.14
CA VAL A 201 12.49 1.84 -9.28
C VAL A 201 12.79 2.49 -7.92
N PHE A 202 11.97 2.23 -6.89
CA PHE A 202 12.19 2.75 -5.55
C PHE A 202 13.51 2.25 -4.94
N PHE A 203 13.88 0.99 -5.20
CA PHE A 203 15.14 0.44 -4.74
C PHE A 203 16.34 1.21 -5.33
N VAL A 204 16.33 1.51 -6.63
CA VAL A 204 17.39 2.27 -7.30
C VAL A 204 17.46 3.72 -6.79
N GLU A 205 16.30 4.33 -6.52
CA GLU A 205 16.21 5.66 -5.92
C GLU A 205 16.67 5.71 -4.45
N GLY A 206 16.91 4.56 -3.81
CA GLY A 206 17.25 4.47 -2.39
C GLY A 206 16.04 4.61 -1.45
N GLU A 207 14.83 4.59 -1.98
CA GLU A 207 13.55 4.64 -1.26
C GLU A 207 13.17 3.24 -0.74
N TYR A 208 14.06 2.64 0.06
CA TYR A 208 13.98 1.22 0.44
C TYR A 208 12.70 0.83 1.19
N GLN A 209 12.09 1.75 1.93
CA GLN A 209 10.81 1.54 2.60
C GLN A 209 9.66 1.38 1.58
N LEU A 210 9.63 2.22 0.55
CA LEU A 210 8.65 2.11 -0.52
C LEU A 210 8.91 0.89 -1.39
N ALA A 211 10.17 0.56 -1.66
CA ALA A 211 10.54 -0.68 -2.34
C ALA A 211 10.02 -1.92 -1.60
N ALA A 212 10.20 -1.97 -0.27
CA ALA A 212 9.67 -3.05 0.57
C ALA A 212 8.13 -3.14 0.52
N LEU A 213 7.43 -2.00 0.59
CA LEU A 213 5.97 -2.00 0.45
C LEU A 213 5.54 -2.53 -0.93
N ALA A 214 6.21 -2.09 -1.99
CA ALA A 214 5.88 -2.43 -3.37
C ALA A 214 6.15 -3.91 -3.69
N TYR A 215 7.30 -4.45 -3.29
CA TYR A 215 7.57 -5.90 -3.40
C TYR A 215 6.61 -6.73 -2.56
N GLY A 216 6.24 -6.23 -1.38
CA GLY A 216 5.21 -6.86 -0.57
C GLY A 216 3.88 -6.94 -1.30
N ARG A 217 3.43 -5.81 -1.87
CA ARG A 217 2.19 -5.77 -2.63
C ARG A 217 2.23 -6.66 -3.86
N ALA A 218 3.35 -6.68 -4.59
CA ALA A 218 3.56 -7.58 -5.72
C ALA A 218 3.44 -9.06 -5.31
N TYR A 219 4.05 -9.44 -4.18
CA TYR A 219 3.93 -10.78 -3.61
C TYR A 219 2.48 -11.14 -3.24
N ASP A 220 1.77 -10.23 -2.58
CA ASP A 220 0.36 -10.39 -2.18
C ASP A 220 -0.57 -10.60 -3.38
N LEU A 221 -0.26 -9.94 -4.50
CA LEU A 221 -0.99 -10.06 -5.77
C LEU A 221 -0.53 -11.24 -6.64
N GLY A 222 0.42 -12.06 -6.17
CA GLY A 222 0.77 -13.32 -6.82
C GLY A 222 1.94 -13.28 -7.79
N VAL A 223 2.81 -12.26 -7.76
CA VAL A 223 4.09 -12.31 -8.50
C VAL A 223 4.92 -13.54 -8.04
N PRO A 224 5.63 -14.24 -8.95
CA PRO A 224 6.38 -15.45 -8.62
C PRO A 224 7.39 -15.28 -7.47
N ILE A 225 7.69 -16.40 -6.79
CA ILE A 225 8.65 -16.54 -5.68
C ILE A 225 10.05 -16.00 -6.02
N SER A 226 10.41 -15.89 -7.30
CA SER A 226 11.71 -15.38 -7.77
C SER A 226 12.06 -13.99 -7.23
N ILE A 227 11.09 -13.19 -6.78
CA ILE A 227 11.34 -11.88 -6.16
C ILE A 227 12.08 -11.94 -4.82
N PHE A 228 12.21 -13.11 -4.18
CA PHE A 228 12.94 -13.21 -2.90
C PHE A 228 14.42 -12.82 -3.04
N SER A 229 15.03 -12.97 -4.22
CA SER A 229 16.39 -12.47 -4.49
C SER A 229 16.42 -10.93 -4.36
N LYS A 230 15.45 -10.23 -4.95
CA LYS A 230 15.30 -8.77 -4.86
C LYS A 230 15.05 -8.30 -3.41
N ILE A 231 14.27 -9.05 -2.63
CA ILE A 231 14.03 -8.74 -1.21
C ILE A 231 15.32 -8.90 -0.39
N ASN A 232 16.11 -9.95 -0.65
CA ASN A 232 17.40 -10.14 0.01
C ASN A 232 18.39 -9.03 -0.39
N LEU A 233 18.45 -8.68 -1.67
CA LEU A 233 19.27 -7.58 -2.16
C LEU A 233 18.86 -6.23 -1.55
N LEU A 234 17.56 -5.94 -1.49
CA LEU A 234 16.98 -4.79 -0.79
C LEU A 234 17.47 -4.73 0.66
N ARG A 235 17.36 -5.84 1.39
CA ARG A 235 17.83 -5.93 2.77
C ARG A 235 19.31 -5.56 2.87
N ASP A 236 20.16 -6.18 2.06
CA ASP A 236 21.62 -6.02 2.13
C ASP A 236 22.05 -4.60 1.76
N LYS A 237 21.46 -4.04 0.70
CA LYS A 237 21.68 -2.65 0.29
C LYS A 237 21.17 -1.65 1.31
N TRP A 238 20.01 -1.92 1.90
CA TRP A 238 19.48 -1.07 2.97
C TRP A 238 20.41 -1.10 4.17
N HIS A 239 20.87 -2.27 4.63
CA HIS A 239 21.85 -2.37 5.70
C HIS A 239 23.13 -1.56 5.43
N ALA A 240 23.65 -1.63 4.20
CA ALA A 240 24.87 -0.92 3.80
C ALA A 240 24.70 0.60 3.77
N ASN A 241 23.50 1.09 3.41
CA ASN A 241 23.21 2.51 3.24
C ASN A 241 22.41 3.11 4.41
N LYS A 242 22.23 2.33 5.48
CA LYS A 242 21.37 2.70 6.60
C LYS A 242 21.95 3.93 7.29
N LYS A 243 21.15 4.99 7.45
CA LYS A 243 21.57 6.18 8.20
C LYS A 243 21.81 5.82 9.66
N ALA A 244 22.58 6.64 10.39
CA ALA A 244 22.76 6.46 11.82
C ALA A 244 21.39 6.26 12.53
N GLY A 245 21.34 5.25 13.38
CA GLY A 245 20.13 4.78 14.03
C GLY A 245 19.28 3.80 13.24
N GLU A 246 19.45 3.58 11.93
CA GLU A 246 18.60 2.63 11.17
C GLU A 246 18.86 1.17 11.57
N VAL A 247 17.81 0.37 11.78
CA VAL A 247 17.82 -1.10 11.87
C VAL A 247 17.09 -1.63 10.64
N VAL A 248 17.62 -2.72 10.14
CA VAL A 248 16.95 -3.52 9.15
C VAL A 248 16.91 -4.91 9.76
N GLU A 249 15.75 -5.56 9.76
CA GLU A 249 15.68 -6.91 10.28
C GLU A 249 16.49 -7.84 9.38
N ASP A 250 17.31 -8.70 9.99
CA ASP A 250 18.09 -9.71 9.27
C ASP A 250 17.19 -10.64 8.39
N LYS A 251 15.91 -10.76 8.76
CA LYS A 251 14.90 -11.54 8.03
C LYS A 251 13.65 -10.70 7.75
N ILE A 252 13.56 -10.11 6.56
CA ILE A 252 12.36 -9.40 6.11
C ILE A 252 11.23 -10.40 5.84
N ARG A 253 10.21 -10.43 6.71
CA ARG A 253 8.99 -11.23 6.51
C ARG A 253 7.90 -10.42 5.80
N ILE A 254 8.14 -10.12 4.53
CA ILE A 254 7.36 -9.14 3.75
C ILE A 254 5.84 -9.43 3.74
N SER A 255 5.46 -10.69 3.58
CA SER A 255 4.04 -11.11 3.53
C SER A 255 3.31 -10.93 4.86
N ARG A 256 4.04 -10.98 5.98
CA ARG A 256 3.48 -10.74 7.31
C ARG A 256 3.43 -9.25 7.63
N SER A 257 4.42 -8.48 7.18
CA SER A 257 4.56 -7.07 7.53
C SER A 257 3.54 -6.17 6.84
N ILE A 258 3.06 -6.54 5.65
CA ILE A 258 2.11 -5.73 4.87
C ILE A 258 0.63 -6.07 5.11
N ARG A 259 0.32 -7.26 5.67
CA ARG A 259 -1.06 -7.74 5.80
C ARG A 259 -1.97 -6.78 6.57
N LYS A 260 -1.45 -6.23 7.67
CA LYS A 260 -2.19 -5.29 8.50
C LYS A 260 -2.42 -3.96 7.77
N PRO A 261 -1.39 -3.31 7.18
CA PRO A 261 -1.59 -2.15 6.32
C PRO A 261 -2.58 -2.36 5.16
N LEU A 262 -2.57 -3.54 4.52
CA LEU A 262 -3.55 -3.87 3.48
C LEU A 262 -4.98 -3.88 4.02
N GLY A 263 -5.21 -4.57 5.16
CA GLY A 263 -6.53 -4.57 5.79
C GLY A 263 -7.00 -3.18 6.23
N GLN A 264 -6.08 -2.31 6.67
CA GLN A 264 -6.38 -0.91 6.99
C GLN A 264 -6.72 -0.10 5.73
N ALA A 265 -6.00 -0.33 4.63
CA ALA A 265 -6.29 0.29 3.34
C ALA A 265 -7.67 -0.10 2.81
N ASP A 266 -7.99 -1.40 2.82
CA ASP A 266 -9.29 -1.94 2.37
C ASP A 266 -10.45 -1.39 3.22
N ALA A 267 -10.27 -1.32 4.54
CA ALA A 267 -11.27 -0.74 5.43
C ALA A 267 -11.50 0.75 5.12
N TRP A 268 -10.43 1.51 4.90
CA TRP A 268 -10.54 2.92 4.54
C TRP A 268 -11.23 3.13 3.18
N VAL A 269 -10.91 2.31 2.17
CA VAL A 269 -11.57 2.36 0.85
C VAL A 269 -13.06 2.03 0.96
N SER A 270 -13.41 1.08 1.83
CA SER A 270 -14.80 0.73 2.09
C SER A 270 -15.58 1.89 2.71
N GLU A 271 -14.98 2.58 3.68
CA GLU A 271 -15.56 3.79 4.27
C GLU A 271 -15.67 4.94 3.25
N PHE A 272 -14.67 5.14 2.39
CA PHE A 272 -14.75 6.11 1.31
C PHE A 272 -15.97 5.85 0.41
N LYS A 273 -16.16 4.61 -0.03
CA LYS A 273 -17.32 4.22 -0.86
C LYS A 273 -18.65 4.41 -0.14
N ARG A 274 -18.70 4.14 1.17
CA ARG A 274 -19.90 4.36 1.99
C ARG A 274 -20.27 5.84 2.03
N VAL A 275 -19.31 6.71 2.38
CA VAL A 275 -19.53 8.16 2.48
C VAL A 275 -19.87 8.76 1.12
N ASP A 276 -19.18 8.36 0.05
CA ASP A 276 -19.49 8.76 -1.33
C ASP A 276 -20.96 8.45 -1.69
N ALA A 277 -21.41 7.23 -1.40
CA ALA A 277 -22.78 6.81 -1.66
C ALA A 277 -23.82 7.57 -0.82
N GLU A 278 -23.53 7.85 0.45
CA GLU A 278 -24.41 8.62 1.34
C GLU A 278 -24.58 10.06 0.87
N LEU A 279 -23.48 10.70 0.48
CA LEU A 279 -23.50 12.07 -0.05
C LEU A 279 -24.31 12.16 -1.34
N ILE A 280 -24.15 11.21 -2.26
CA ILE A 280 -24.93 11.16 -3.51
C ILE A 280 -26.43 11.06 -3.19
N LYS A 281 -26.82 10.15 -2.30
CA LYS A 281 -28.23 9.96 -1.92
C LYS A 281 -28.82 11.19 -1.24
N LYS A 282 -28.02 11.88 -0.41
CA LYS A 282 -28.45 13.07 0.32
C LYS A 282 -28.58 14.29 -0.59
N MET A 283 -27.61 14.52 -1.48
CA MET A 283 -27.55 15.73 -2.31
C MET A 283 -28.31 15.57 -3.63
N GLY A 284 -28.55 14.33 -4.08
CA GLY A 284 -29.12 14.04 -5.39
C GLY A 284 -28.11 14.14 -6.54
N GLU A 285 -26.84 14.39 -6.24
CA GLU A 285 -25.76 14.54 -7.22
C GLU A 285 -24.40 14.07 -6.69
N ALA A 286 -23.53 13.64 -7.62
CA ALA A 286 -22.17 13.22 -7.31
C ALA A 286 -21.28 14.37 -6.83
N GLN A 287 -20.66 14.17 -5.67
CA GLN A 287 -19.74 15.14 -5.08
C GLN A 287 -18.28 14.88 -5.51
N SER A 288 -17.45 15.93 -5.44
CA SER A 288 -16.02 15.82 -5.69
C SER A 288 -15.34 14.86 -4.71
N ILE A 289 -14.20 14.29 -5.08
CA ILE A 289 -13.43 13.43 -4.16
C ILE A 289 -13.05 14.21 -2.90
N ASP A 290 -12.66 15.48 -3.02
CA ASP A 290 -12.29 16.32 -1.88
C ASP A 290 -13.47 16.55 -0.92
N ALA A 291 -14.69 16.71 -1.43
CA ALA A 291 -15.88 16.83 -0.58
C ALA A 291 -16.16 15.53 0.19
N VAL A 292 -15.97 14.36 -0.44
CA VAL A 292 -16.09 13.06 0.25
C VAL A 292 -15.02 12.92 1.33
N LEU A 293 -13.77 13.29 1.04
CA LEU A 293 -12.68 13.25 2.02
C LEU A 293 -12.93 14.18 3.21
N GLN A 294 -13.40 15.41 2.97
CA GLN A 294 -13.78 16.34 4.02
C GLN A 294 -14.94 15.81 4.88
N GLU A 295 -15.90 15.12 4.27
CA GLU A 295 -16.99 14.49 5.02
C GLU A 295 -16.49 13.30 5.85
N MET A 296 -15.59 12.47 5.32
CA MET A 296 -14.93 11.42 6.09
C MET A 296 -14.21 11.99 7.32
N GLU A 297 -13.50 13.11 7.16
CA GLU A 297 -12.82 13.79 8.27
C GLU A 297 -13.81 14.27 9.34
N LYS A 298 -14.95 14.86 8.95
CA LYS A 298 -16.02 15.26 9.88
C LYS A 298 -16.61 14.07 10.63
N GLN A 299 -16.73 12.91 9.98
CA GLN A 299 -17.16 11.65 10.59
C GLN A 299 -16.07 10.99 11.44
N GLY A 300 -14.88 11.58 11.55
CA GLY A 300 -13.77 11.05 12.33
C GLY A 300 -13.07 9.85 11.67
N ILE A 301 -13.32 9.60 10.38
CA ILE A 301 -12.72 8.51 9.62
C ILE A 301 -11.32 8.95 9.19
N LYS A 302 -10.31 8.35 9.81
CA LYS A 302 -8.91 8.71 9.56
C LYS A 302 -8.29 7.82 8.50
N ARG A 303 -7.49 8.42 7.62
CA ARG A 303 -6.57 7.70 6.74
C ARG A 303 -5.31 7.37 7.53
N GLU A 304 -5.24 6.16 8.07
CA GLU A 304 -4.04 5.70 8.78
C GLU A 304 -2.90 5.49 7.79
N LEU A 305 -1.69 5.97 8.11
CA LEU A 305 -0.51 5.72 7.28
C LEU A 305 -0.21 4.21 7.23
N PRO A 306 0.19 3.68 6.07
CA PRO A 306 0.50 2.27 5.96
C PRO A 306 1.88 1.99 6.55
N LEU A 307 1.91 1.47 7.77
CA LEU A 307 3.13 1.22 8.55
C LEU A 307 3.50 -0.27 8.54
N THR A 308 4.75 -0.58 8.16
CA THR A 308 5.31 -1.94 8.18
C THR A 308 5.97 -2.28 9.52
N VAL A 309 5.74 -3.49 10.01
CA VAL A 309 6.32 -3.98 11.28
C VAL A 309 7.65 -4.73 11.05
N GLY A 310 8.38 -4.50 9.95
CA GLY A 310 9.54 -5.34 9.58
C GLY A 310 10.84 -4.60 9.30
N VAL A 311 10.83 -3.27 9.24
CA VAL A 311 12.03 -2.47 9.03
C VAL A 311 11.90 -1.20 9.86
N PHE A 312 12.91 -0.90 10.70
CA PHE A 312 12.78 0.08 11.78
C PHE A 312 14.11 0.73 12.10
N LYS A 313 14.21 2.00 12.47
CA LYS A 313 15.44 2.46 13.15
C LYS A 313 15.67 1.72 14.48
N GLY A 314 16.88 1.26 14.76
CA GLY A 314 17.22 0.56 15.99
C GLY A 314 18.72 0.39 16.11
N TYR A 315 19.19 0.16 17.32
CA TYR A 315 20.55 -0.27 17.57
C TYR A 315 20.48 -1.73 18.04
N ARG A 316 21.35 -2.60 17.50
CA ARG A 316 21.57 -3.90 18.15
C ARG A 316 22.15 -3.59 19.51
N VAL A 317 21.43 -3.97 20.57
CA VAL A 317 22.02 -3.98 21.91
C VAL A 317 23.08 -5.09 21.89
N ASP A 318 24.33 -4.74 22.20
CA ASP A 318 25.38 -5.72 22.42
C ASP A 318 24.89 -6.71 23.50
N PRO A 319 24.75 -8.01 23.20
CA PRO A 319 24.35 -9.01 24.18
C PRO A 319 25.22 -8.94 25.44
N GLY A 320 26.52 -8.63 25.30
CA GLY A 320 27.46 -8.49 26.43
C GLY A 320 27.02 -7.41 27.43
N ALA A 321 26.44 -6.31 26.98
CA ALA A 321 25.95 -5.24 27.84
C ALA A 321 24.73 -5.66 28.67
N ILE A 322 23.82 -6.47 28.09
CA ILE A 322 22.65 -7.00 28.81
C ILE A 322 23.10 -7.97 29.90
N PHE A 323 24.01 -8.90 29.56
CA PHE A 323 24.55 -9.84 30.54
C PHE A 323 25.27 -9.12 31.69
N PHE A 324 26.02 -8.05 31.41
CA PHE A 324 26.71 -7.25 32.43
C PHE A 324 25.76 -6.66 33.48
N TRP A 325 24.66 -6.04 33.06
CA TRP A 325 23.68 -5.43 33.98
C TRP A 325 22.84 -6.45 34.75
N VAL A 326 22.54 -7.61 34.15
CA VAL A 326 21.89 -8.73 34.84
C VAL A 326 22.81 -9.27 35.95
N TRP A 327 24.10 -9.45 35.67
CA TRP A 327 25.07 -9.92 36.67
C TRP A 327 25.27 -8.93 37.83
N ILE A 328 25.34 -7.63 37.56
CA ILE A 328 25.38 -6.60 38.62
C ILE A 328 24.14 -6.69 39.52
N SER A 329 22.97 -6.88 38.92
CA SER A 329 21.71 -6.98 39.66
C SER A 329 21.65 -8.23 40.54
N VAL A 330 22.13 -9.37 40.04
CA VAL A 330 22.26 -10.62 40.81
C VAL A 330 23.24 -10.45 41.98
N ILE A 331 24.41 -9.84 41.75
CA ILE A 331 25.40 -9.57 42.80
C ILE A 331 24.82 -8.66 43.88
N ALA A 332 24.10 -7.59 43.50
CA ALA A 332 23.46 -6.67 44.44
C ALA A 332 22.42 -7.38 45.33
N ILE A 333 21.62 -8.30 44.77
CA ILE A 333 20.67 -9.11 45.52
C ILE A 333 21.38 -10.02 46.52
N ILE A 334 22.47 -10.68 46.11
CA ILE A 334 23.25 -11.57 47.00
C ILE A 334 23.83 -10.76 48.17
N VAL A 335 24.44 -9.59 47.88
CA VAL A 335 25.00 -8.70 48.92
C VAL A 335 23.90 -8.25 49.89
N PHE A 336 22.73 -7.86 49.38
CA PHE A 336 21.59 -7.47 50.21
C PHE A 336 21.12 -8.61 51.13
N LEU A 337 21.04 -9.85 50.62
CA LEU A 337 20.66 -11.02 51.41
C LEU A 337 21.69 -11.34 52.51
N ILE A 338 22.99 -11.19 52.22
CA ILE A 338 24.07 -11.36 53.20
C ILE A 338 23.96 -10.31 54.31
N ILE A 339 23.79 -9.03 53.95
CA ILE A 339 23.62 -7.93 54.93
C ILE A 339 22.39 -8.19 55.80
N ARG A 340 21.26 -8.56 55.19
CA ARG A 340 20.02 -8.87 55.93
C ARG A 340 20.17 -10.04 56.90
N LYS A 341 20.89 -11.09 56.49
CA LYS A 341 21.20 -12.25 57.36
C LYS A 341 22.08 -11.84 58.54
N ARG A 342 23.08 -10.98 58.30
CA ARG A 342 23.99 -10.47 59.34
C ARG A 342 23.26 -9.57 60.35
N ILE A 343 22.38 -8.68 59.89
CA ILE A 343 21.54 -7.84 60.76
C ILE A 343 20.62 -8.72 61.64
N LYS A 344 19.99 -9.76 61.07
CA LYS A 344 19.16 -10.70 61.84
C LYS A 344 19.97 -11.48 62.89
N LYS A 345 21.20 -11.87 62.57
CA LYS A 345 22.09 -12.57 63.51
C LYS A 345 22.49 -11.65 64.68
N ASN A 346 22.95 -10.44 64.39
CA ASN A 346 23.33 -9.47 65.42
C ASN A 346 22.15 -9.09 66.34
N LYS A 347 20.92 -8.97 65.81
CA LYS A 347 19.72 -8.75 66.64
C LYS A 347 19.40 -9.92 67.56
N LYS A 348 19.63 -11.17 67.13
CA LYS A 348 19.47 -12.35 67.98
C LYS A 348 20.53 -12.43 69.07
N GLU A 349 21.79 -12.13 68.74
CA GLU A 349 22.88 -12.13 69.73
C GLU A 349 22.72 -11.01 70.77
N ALA A 350 22.25 -9.82 70.37
CA ALA A 350 21.91 -8.74 71.29
C ALA A 350 20.77 -9.12 72.26
N ALA A 351 19.73 -9.81 71.78
CA ALA A 351 18.61 -10.26 72.61
C ALA A 351 18.96 -11.38 73.60
N VAL A 352 20.05 -12.13 73.35
CA VAL A 352 20.55 -13.18 74.25
C VAL A 352 21.43 -12.61 75.36
N ASN A 353 22.08 -11.45 75.14
CA ASN A 353 22.90 -10.77 76.15
C ASN A 353 22.10 -9.82 77.07
N GLU A 354 20.80 -9.62 76.82
CA GLU A 354 19.89 -8.83 77.66
C GLU A 354 19.02 -9.70 78.61
N GLN A 355 19.21 -11.02 78.59
CA GLN A 355 18.67 -11.99 79.57
C GLN A 355 19.79 -12.44 80.52
#